data_AF-A0A7J2IV69-F1
#
_entry.id   AF-A0A7J2IV69-F1
#
_cell.length_a   1.000
_cell.length_b   1.000
_cell.length_c   1.000
_cell.angle_alpha   90.00
_cell.angle_beta   90.00
_cell.angle_gamma   90.00
#
_symmetry.space_group_name_H-M   'P 1'
#
loop_
_entity.id
_entity.type
_entity.pdbx_description
1 polymer ?
#
loop_
_entity_poly.entity_id
_entity_poly.type
_entity_poly.pdbx_seq_one_letter_code
_entity_poly.pdbx_strand_id
1 'polypeptide(L)'
;MRLGPDMFAFEPPELIGTGKSVSSEKPDTLRRAMRYAKEVNPDVFALCGAGVSCGKDVFDAIMLGAEGVLVGSVVRKPNFKDILSEMARSALEAWDQR
;
A
#
# COMPACT_ATOMS: atom_id res chain seq x y z
N MET A 1 17.99 3.70 19.38
CA MET A 1 17.19 2.47 19.57
C MET A 1 16.34 2.28 18.32
N ARG A 2 16.43 1.14 17.64
CA ARG A 2 15.51 0.79 16.53
C ARG A 2 14.28 0.13 17.15
N LEU A 3 13.07 0.54 16.75
CA LEU A 3 11.81 0.04 17.31
C LEU A 3 11.52 -1.42 16.93
N GLY A 4 12.10 -1.91 15.83
CA GLY A 4 11.98 -3.31 15.38
C GLY A 4 10.54 -3.81 15.17
N PRO A 5 9.66 -3.09 14.45
CA PRO A 5 8.29 -3.54 14.23
C PRO A 5 8.24 -4.71 13.23
N ASP A 6 7.16 -5.49 13.28
CA ASP A 6 6.85 -6.50 12.27
C ASP A 6 6.50 -5.86 10.92
N MET A 7 5.80 -4.71 10.96
CA MET A 7 5.31 -4.01 9.77
C MET A 7 5.59 -2.51 9.84
N PHE A 8 5.87 -1.92 8.68
CA PHE A 8 6.01 -0.49 8.47
C PHE A 8 5.01 -0.05 7.40
N ALA A 9 4.29 1.05 7.61
CA ALA A 9 3.38 1.60 6.60
C ALA A 9 3.76 3.04 6.25
N PHE A 10 4.06 3.29 4.98
CA PHE A 10 4.29 4.64 4.48
C PHE A 10 2.98 5.30 4.05
N GLU A 11 2.59 6.38 4.72
CA GLU A 11 1.37 7.16 4.42
C GLU A 11 1.65 8.68 4.38
N PRO A 12 1.73 9.29 3.18
CA PRO A 12 1.78 10.74 3.05
C PRO A 12 0.48 11.38 3.59
N PRO A 13 0.55 12.21 4.65
CA PRO A 13 -0.64 12.74 5.31
C PRO A 13 -1.53 13.58 4.39
N GLU A 14 -0.93 14.25 3.40
CA GLU A 14 -1.64 15.06 2.42
C GLU A 14 -2.55 14.25 1.46
N LEU A 15 -2.39 12.92 1.40
CA LEU A 15 -3.22 12.04 0.57
C LEU A 15 -4.32 11.33 1.37
N ILE A 16 -4.26 11.35 2.71
CA ILE A 16 -5.20 10.63 3.56
C ILE A 16 -6.62 11.19 3.38
N GLY A 17 -7.57 10.30 3.04
CA GLY A 17 -8.98 10.67 2.88
C GLY A 17 -9.33 11.42 1.60
N THR A 18 -8.35 11.73 0.74
CA THR A 18 -8.58 12.48 -0.51
C THR A 18 -9.16 11.63 -1.64
N GLY A 19 -8.96 10.31 -1.58
CA GLY A 19 -9.24 9.38 -2.68
C GLY A 19 -8.16 9.36 -3.78
N LYS A 20 -7.07 10.12 -3.62
CA LYS A 20 -5.91 10.09 -4.53
C LYS A 20 -4.86 9.14 -3.98
N SER A 21 -4.63 8.02 -4.66
CA SER A 21 -3.74 6.96 -4.18
C SER A 21 -2.26 7.35 -4.20
N VAL A 22 -1.53 7.01 -3.13
CA VAL A 22 -0.07 7.15 -3.05
C VAL A 22 0.66 6.49 -4.22
N SER A 23 0.16 5.37 -4.74
CA SER A 23 0.77 4.64 -5.86
C SER A 23 0.69 5.39 -7.18
N SER A 24 -0.34 6.23 -7.36
CA SER A 24 -0.51 7.08 -8.54
C SER A 24 0.14 8.45 -8.37
N GLU A 25 0.00 9.08 -7.21
CA GLU A 25 0.42 10.47 -6.98
C GLU A 25 1.91 10.60 -6.62
N LYS A 26 2.49 9.58 -5.96
CA LYS A 26 3.88 9.63 -5.46
C LYS A 26 4.66 8.32 -5.69
N PRO A 27 4.65 7.74 -6.91
CA PRO A 27 5.26 6.44 -7.18
C PRO A 27 6.75 6.36 -6.81
N ASP A 28 7.54 7.38 -7.16
CA ASP A 28 8.99 7.37 -6.86
C ASP A 28 9.29 7.48 -5.37
N THR A 29 8.47 8.21 -4.63
CA THR A 29 8.62 8.34 -3.18
C THR A 29 8.24 7.04 -2.50
N LEU A 30 7.18 6.38 -2.96
CA LEU A 30 6.80 5.05 -2.51
C LEU A 30 7.94 4.04 -2.74
N ARG A 31 8.48 3.92 -3.98
CA ARG A 31 9.62 3.04 -4.29
C ARG A 31 10.80 3.26 -3.36
N ARG A 32 11.16 4.52 -3.11
CA ARG A 32 12.25 4.89 -2.19
C ARG A 32 11.95 4.48 -0.76
N ALA A 33 10.73 4.71 -0.26
CA ALA A 33 10.34 4.35 1.09
C ALA A 33 10.42 2.83 1.32
N MET A 34 9.93 2.03 0.36
CA MET A 34 9.97 0.56 0.46
C MET A 34 11.42 0.05 0.45
N ARG A 35 12.27 0.59 -0.44
CA ARG A 35 13.70 0.26 -0.47
C ARG A 35 14.39 0.60 0.85
N TYR A 36 14.17 1.80 1.39
CA TYR A 36 14.77 2.19 2.66
C TYR A 36 14.30 1.34 3.83
N ALA A 37 13.01 0.95 3.86
CA ALA A 37 12.50 0.04 4.89
C ALA A 37 13.29 -1.29 4.89
N LYS A 38 13.54 -1.86 3.71
CA LYS A 38 14.30 -3.10 3.54
C LYS A 38 15.80 -2.95 3.79
N GLU A 39 16.41 -1.81 3.47
CA GLU A 39 17.80 -1.51 3.84
C GLU A 39 17.98 -1.40 5.36
N VAL A 40 16.98 -0.87 6.07
CA VAL A 40 16.98 -0.75 7.53
C VAL A 40 16.74 -2.11 8.18
N ASN A 41 15.69 -2.82 7.79
CA ASN A 41 15.37 -4.15 8.29
C ASN A 41 14.82 -5.01 7.14
N PRO A 42 15.57 -5.98 6.60
CA PRO A 42 15.10 -6.86 5.52
C PRO A 42 13.81 -7.61 5.86
N ASP A 43 13.61 -7.94 7.14
CA ASP A 43 12.50 -8.74 7.64
C ASP A 43 11.23 -7.93 7.91
N VAL A 44 11.27 -6.59 7.87
CA VAL A 44 10.05 -5.78 8.09
C VAL A 44 9.12 -5.90 6.90
N PHE A 45 7.83 -6.13 7.12
CA PHE A 45 6.84 -6.03 6.05
C PHE A 45 6.60 -4.55 5.72
N ALA A 46 7.00 -4.14 4.51
CA ALA A 46 6.90 -2.76 4.05
C ALA A 46 5.59 -2.55 3.28
N LEU A 47 4.67 -1.81 3.88
CA LEU A 47 3.34 -1.51 3.36
C LEU A 47 3.25 -0.04 2.95
N CYS A 48 2.20 0.31 2.21
CA CYS A 48 1.82 1.72 2.01
C CYS A 48 0.33 1.95 2.16
N GLY A 49 -0.06 3.19 2.40
CA GLY A 49 -1.46 3.61 2.41
C GLY A 49 -1.60 5.07 2.03
N ALA A 50 -2.69 5.70 2.48
CA ALA A 50 -3.20 6.98 1.97
C ALA A 50 -3.79 6.92 0.55
N GLY A 51 -5.11 7.13 0.47
CA GLY A 51 -5.85 7.31 -0.77
C GLY A 51 -6.12 6.05 -1.61
N VAL A 52 -5.53 4.90 -1.26
CA VAL A 52 -5.79 3.58 -1.89
C VAL A 52 -7.29 3.25 -1.82
N SER A 53 -7.91 3.01 -2.98
CA SER A 53 -9.37 2.99 -3.09
C SER A 53 -9.97 1.95 -4.05
N CYS A 54 -9.14 1.31 -4.90
CA CYS A 54 -9.53 0.22 -5.80
C CYS A 54 -8.42 -0.85 -5.94
N GLY A 55 -8.70 -1.95 -6.66
CA GLY A 55 -7.73 -3.02 -6.86
C GLY A 55 -6.50 -2.60 -7.66
N LYS A 56 -6.66 -1.71 -8.64
CA LYS A 56 -5.54 -1.14 -9.40
C LYS A 56 -4.53 -0.44 -8.48
N ASP A 57 -4.99 0.33 -7.49
CA ASP A 57 -4.11 1.01 -6.55
C ASP A 57 -3.23 0.02 -5.77
N VAL A 58 -3.81 -1.13 -5.39
CA VAL A 58 -3.13 -2.23 -4.69
C VAL A 58 -2.11 -2.91 -5.58
N PHE A 59 -2.50 -3.23 -6.81
CA PHE A 59 -1.61 -3.83 -7.80
C PHE A 59 -0.38 -2.94 -8.03
N ASP A 60 -0.62 -1.66 -8.33
CA ASP A 60 0.45 -0.69 -8.59
C ASP A 60 1.37 -0.53 -7.37
N ALA A 61 0.81 -0.44 -6.16
CA ALA A 61 1.59 -0.34 -4.93
C ALA A 61 2.56 -1.51 -4.76
N ILE A 62 2.11 -2.74 -5.02
CA ILE A 62 2.95 -3.94 -4.92
C ILE A 62 4.03 -3.95 -6.00
N MET A 63 3.70 -3.59 -7.24
CA MET A 63 4.69 -3.43 -8.33
C MET A 63 5.68 -2.28 -8.08
N LEU A 64 5.33 -1.33 -7.21
CA LEU A 64 6.21 -0.27 -6.72
C LEU A 64 7.10 -0.72 -5.55
N GLY A 65 6.98 -1.98 -5.12
CA GLY A 65 7.82 -2.61 -4.10
C GLY A 65 7.19 -2.73 -2.72
N ALA A 66 5.92 -2.34 -2.55
CA ALA A 66 5.20 -2.63 -1.31
C ALA A 66 4.89 -4.13 -1.21
N GLU A 67 4.80 -4.64 0.02
CA GLU A 67 4.39 -6.02 0.32
C GLU A 67 2.89 -6.12 0.67
N GLY A 68 2.19 -4.98 0.62
CA GLY A 68 0.75 -4.88 0.83
C GLY A 68 0.33 -3.42 1.02
N VAL A 69 -0.96 -3.23 1.29
CA VAL A 69 -1.55 -1.90 1.51
C VAL A 69 -2.28 -1.79 2.84
N LEU A 70 -2.37 -0.57 3.36
CA LEU A 70 -3.26 -0.17 4.45
C LEU A 70 -4.41 0.68 3.88
N VAL A 71 -5.65 0.29 4.18
CA VAL A 71 -6.86 0.98 3.71
C VAL A 71 -7.78 1.35 4.87
N GLY A 72 -8.46 2.49 4.76
CA GLY A 72 -9.41 2.96 5.78
C GLY A 72 -10.71 3.51 5.20
N SER A 73 -10.64 4.41 4.21
CA SER A 73 -11.85 5.06 3.65
C SER A 73 -12.80 4.11 2.92
N VAL A 74 -12.27 3.00 2.38
CA VAL A 74 -13.03 1.98 1.63
C VAL A 74 -14.14 1.36 2.46
N VAL A 75 -13.93 1.14 3.76
CA VAL A 75 -14.92 0.48 4.64
C VAL A 75 -16.19 1.31 4.87
N ARG A 76 -16.18 2.59 4.48
CA ARG A 76 -17.36 3.46 4.55
C ARG A 76 -18.26 3.36 3.32
N LYS A 77 -17.81 2.69 2.25
CA LYS A 77 -18.59 2.56 1.01
C LYS A 77 -19.66 1.48 1.16
N PRO A 78 -20.89 1.65 0.61
CA PRO A 78 -21.94 0.64 0.71
C PRO A 78 -21.54 -0.74 0.16
N ASN A 79 -20.73 -0.75 -0.91
CA ASN A 79 -20.23 -1.96 -1.57
C ASN A 79 -18.79 -2.33 -1.12
N PHE A 80 -18.38 -1.97 0.10
CA PHE A 80 -17.01 -2.19 0.58
C PHE A 80 -16.54 -3.66 0.46
N LYS A 81 -17.44 -4.63 0.61
CA LYS A 81 -17.12 -6.06 0.47
C LYS A 81 -16.62 -6.40 -0.93
N ASP A 82 -17.27 -5.86 -1.96
CA ASP A 82 -16.89 -6.10 -3.36
C ASP A 82 -15.54 -5.45 -3.65
N ILE A 83 -15.35 -4.22 -3.16
CA ILE A 83 -14.09 -3.47 -3.33
C ILE A 83 -12.93 -4.18 -2.62
N LEU A 84 -13.12 -4.62 -1.37
CA LEU A 84 -12.08 -5.36 -0.66
C LEU A 84 -11.78 -6.72 -1.32
N SER A 85 -12.79 -7.37 -1.90
CA SER A 85 -12.59 -8.62 -2.65
C SER A 85 -11.79 -8.39 -3.93
N GLU A 86 -12.08 -7.30 -4.67
CA GLU A 86 -11.30 -6.87 -5.82
C GLU A 86 -9.86 -6.56 -5.42
N MET A 87 -9.65 -5.76 -4.36
CA MET A 87 -8.33 -5.44 -3.81
C MET A 87 -7.53 -6.69 -3.45
N ALA A 88 -8.15 -7.67 -2.80
CA ALA A 88 -7.49 -8.92 -2.45
C ALA A 88 -7.08 -9.72 -3.69
N ARG A 89 -7.92 -9.78 -4.73
CA ARG A 89 -7.57 -10.44 -6.01
C ARG A 89 -6.41 -9.72 -6.70
N SER A 90 -6.45 -8.39 -6.78
CA SER A 90 -5.36 -7.62 -7.37
C SER A 90 -4.05 -7.76 -6.58
N ALA A 91 -4.11 -7.93 -5.26
CA ALA A 91 -2.93 -8.25 -4.47
C ALA A 91 -2.33 -9.60 -4.84
N LEU A 92 -3.15 -10.65 -4.94
CA LEU A 92 -2.70 -11.97 -5.38
C LEU A 92 -2.08 -11.92 -6.79
N GLU A 93 -2.78 -11.27 -7.72
CA GLU A 93 -2.31 -11.09 -9.09
C GLU A 93 -0.97 -10.34 -9.16
N ALA A 94 -0.79 -9.29 -8.36
CA ALA A 94 0.47 -8.56 -8.32
C ALA A 94 1.61 -9.40 -7.74
N TRP A 95 1.34 -10.21 -6.72
CA TRP A 95 2.33 -11.13 -6.14
C TRP A 95 2.77 -12.22 -7.11
N ASP A 96 1.86 -12.73 -7.95
CA ASP A 96 2.20 -13.71 -8.99
C ASP A 96 3.06 -13.10 -10.12
N GLN A 97 3.00 -11.78 -10.31
CA GLN A 97 3.71 -11.06 -11.38
C GLN A 97 5.01 -10.36 -10.94
N ARG A 98 5.28 -10.31 -9.64
CA ARG A 98 6.39 -9.57 -9.03
C ARG A 98 7.73 -10.29 -9.13
#